data_AF-A0AAD5QJX3-F1
#
_entry.id   AF-A0AAD5QJX3-F1
#
_cell.length_a   1.000
_cell.length_b   1.000
_cell.length_c   1.000
_cell.angle_alpha   90.00
_cell.angle_beta   90.00
_cell.angle_gamma   90.00
#
_symmetry.space_group_name_H-M   'P 1'
#
loop_
_entity.id
_entity.type
_entity.pdbx_description
1 polymer ?
#
loop_
_entity_poly.entity_id
_entity_poly.type
_entity_poly.pdbx_seq_one_letter_code
_entity_poly.pdbx_strand_id
1 'polypeptide(L)'
;MADNIVRQLCVEFRKKRVFAAKAAKTVVENANIHEKLQKSKFEKYLDVRKVNMMNNHDLELSKSKRATWRAFGNINDVGKLQETSNSMPNFRPANTSQSQPCFGCGVIPGGQTSTRTFTASGPSNLPIIAVYTDKTEISALIPGIATSKGVVQALAQRFAMQTVVDVLEIEGRRALLPDFVISNILGQLRVNTTYEPLRCQLFMEPGKQQLPMESCIYVGSTVTGICPGMAPPRMECAMIAKPINSEHLSLSRTLTTTNIIMANWSRSMWQNVVDRALRMLRSGPFGSHLYTVTVTVS
;
A
#
# COMPACT_ATOMS: atom_id res chain seq x y z
N MET A 1 40.30 51.31 36.59
CA MET A 1 38.96 51.36 35.93
C MET A 1 38.69 50.12 35.07
N ALA A 2 39.67 49.60 34.31
CA ALA A 2 39.51 48.38 33.50
C ALA A 2 39.14 47.10 34.28
N ASP A 3 39.65 46.94 35.50
CA ASP A 3 39.46 45.72 36.29
C ASP A 3 37.99 45.50 36.75
N ASN A 4 37.22 46.59 36.89
CA ASN A 4 35.80 46.51 37.25
C ASN A 4 34.94 46.03 36.05
N ILE A 5 35.29 46.45 34.84
CA ILE A 5 34.57 46.08 33.60
C ILE A 5 34.76 44.59 33.30
N VAL A 6 35.97 44.06 33.49
CA VAL A 6 36.26 42.63 33.28
C VAL A 6 35.47 41.76 34.27
N ARG A 7 35.42 42.15 35.55
CA ARG A 7 34.63 41.42 36.56
C ARG A 7 33.14 41.42 36.23
N GLN A 8 32.60 42.55 35.78
CA GLN A 8 31.18 42.67 35.42
C GLN A 8 30.84 41.81 34.19
N LEU A 9 31.70 41.80 33.17
CA LEU A 9 31.55 40.94 31.99
C LEU A 9 31.63 39.45 32.36
N CYS A 10 32.56 39.05 33.24
CA CYS A 10 32.65 37.65 33.69
C CYS A 10 31.38 37.17 34.42
N VAL A 11 30.75 38.03 35.22
CA VAL A 11 29.47 37.72 35.89
C VAL A 11 28.34 37.54 34.88
N GLU A 12 28.24 38.44 33.90
CA GLU A 12 27.21 38.35 32.86
C GLU A 12 27.40 37.13 31.93
N PHE A 13 28.64 36.79 31.58
CA PHE A 13 28.92 35.56 30.81
C PHE A 13 28.57 34.29 31.61
N ARG A 14 28.85 34.26 32.92
CA ARG A 14 28.44 33.12 33.77
C ARG A 14 26.92 32.99 33.84
N LYS A 15 26.18 34.09 34.02
CA LYS A 15 24.71 34.07 34.00
C LYS A 15 24.19 33.53 32.67
N LYS A 16 24.68 34.04 31.53
CA LYS A 16 24.27 33.57 30.20
C LYS A 16 24.55 32.08 29.98
N ARG A 17 25.69 31.55 30.44
CA ARG A 17 25.99 30.10 30.35
C ARG A 17 25.01 29.26 31.18
N VAL A 18 24.64 29.71 32.38
CA VAL A 18 23.66 29.00 33.23
C VAL A 18 22.28 28.98 32.58
N PHE A 19 21.83 30.10 32.00
CA PHE A 19 20.56 30.15 31.27
C PHE A 19 20.56 29.25 30.02
N ALA A 20 21.65 29.25 29.24
CA ALA A 20 21.79 28.37 28.09
C ALA A 20 21.77 26.88 28.47
N ALA A 21 22.44 26.50 29.55
CA ALA A 21 22.43 25.13 30.06
C ALA A 21 21.02 24.69 30.51
N LYS A 22 20.26 25.59 31.15
CA LYS A 22 18.88 25.31 31.56
C LYS A 22 17.96 25.13 30.35
N ALA A 23 18.07 25.99 29.34
CA ALA A 23 17.31 25.88 28.10
C ALA A 23 17.64 24.57 27.34
N ALA A 24 18.92 24.21 27.24
CA ALA A 24 19.36 22.97 26.62
C ALA A 24 18.78 21.74 27.33
N LYS A 25 18.75 21.74 28.68
CA LYS A 25 18.14 20.67 29.47
C LYS A 25 16.65 20.51 29.17
N THR A 26 15.90 21.60 29.07
CA THR A 26 14.46 21.58 28.71
C THR A 26 14.25 21.04 27.29
N VAL A 27 15.10 21.38 26.32
CA VAL A 27 14.99 20.88 24.95
C VAL A 27 15.23 19.36 24.89
N VAL A 28 16.24 18.86 25.60
CA VAL A 28 16.54 17.42 25.67
C VAL A 28 15.39 16.66 26.35
N GLU A 29 14.81 17.22 27.41
CA GLU A 29 13.67 16.62 28.10
C GLU A 29 12.42 16.55 27.21
N ASN A 30 12.12 17.62 26.48
CA ASN A 30 11.03 17.64 25.50
C ASN A 30 11.23 16.66 24.34
N ALA A 31 12.47 16.52 23.86
CA ALA A 31 12.81 15.53 22.81
C ALA A 31 12.57 14.10 23.30
N ASN A 32 12.93 13.79 24.55
CA ASN A 32 12.72 12.47 25.15
C ASN A 32 11.21 12.19 25.37
N ILE A 33 10.42 13.19 25.76
CA ILE A 33 8.95 13.07 25.85
C ILE A 33 8.35 12.78 24.46
N HIS A 34 8.79 13.50 23.43
CA HIS A 34 8.33 13.27 22.07
C HIS A 34 8.69 11.85 21.58
N GLU A 35 9.91 11.38 21.85
CA GLU A 35 10.35 10.02 21.51
C GLU A 35 9.46 8.95 22.20
N LYS A 36 9.19 9.11 23.50
CA LYS A 36 8.28 8.21 24.24
C LYS A 36 6.87 8.22 23.66
N LEU A 37 6.36 9.38 23.26
CA LEU A 37 5.03 9.49 22.65
C LEU A 37 4.97 8.78 21.28
N GLN A 38 6.03 8.91 20.47
CA GLN A 38 6.11 8.23 19.17
C GLN A 38 6.20 6.70 19.34
N LYS A 39 7.04 6.22 20.28
CA LYS A 39 7.10 4.80 20.65
C LYS A 39 5.74 4.27 21.11
N SER A 40 5.04 4.99 21.99
CA SER A 40 3.71 4.58 22.46
C SER A 40 2.67 4.53 21.33
N LYS A 41 2.69 5.48 20.39
CA LYS A 41 1.80 5.45 19.21
C LYS A 41 2.09 4.27 18.30
N PHE A 42 3.38 3.94 18.12
CA PHE A 42 3.80 2.81 17.31
C PHE A 42 3.40 1.47 17.93
N GLU A 43 3.58 1.29 19.24
CA GLU A 43 3.11 0.08 19.95
C GLU A 43 1.59 -0.10 19.83
N LYS A 44 0.81 0.97 20.02
CA LYS A 44 -0.65 0.92 19.79
C LYS A 44 -1.01 0.52 18.36
N TYR A 45 -0.25 0.98 17.38
CA TYR A 45 -0.45 0.58 15.98
C TYR A 45 -0.14 -0.90 15.76
N LEU A 46 0.93 -1.42 16.37
CA LEU A 46 1.28 -2.84 16.32
C LEU A 46 0.22 -3.71 16.98
N ASP A 47 -0.33 -3.31 18.13
CA ASP A 47 -1.41 -4.03 18.81
C ASP A 47 -2.67 -4.11 17.95
N VAL A 48 -3.10 -2.98 17.36
CA VAL A 48 -4.25 -2.96 16.43
C VAL A 48 -3.98 -3.85 15.21
N ARG A 49 -2.75 -3.83 14.68
CA ARG A 49 -2.34 -4.70 13.57
C ARG A 49 -2.38 -6.18 13.96
N LYS A 50 -1.92 -6.54 15.16
CA LYS A 50 -1.91 -7.91 15.69
C LYS A 50 -3.34 -8.44 15.86
N VAL A 51 -4.25 -7.64 16.43
CA VAL A 51 -5.67 -7.99 16.55
C VAL A 51 -6.30 -8.19 15.17
N ASN A 52 -6.04 -7.29 14.21
CA ASN A 52 -6.55 -7.45 12.85
C ASN A 52 -5.99 -8.69 12.14
N MET A 53 -4.71 -9.02 12.34
CA MET A 53 -4.11 -10.24 11.78
C MET A 53 -4.67 -11.51 12.41
N MET A 54 -4.89 -11.54 13.73
CA MET A 54 -5.51 -12.68 14.42
C MET A 54 -6.95 -12.91 13.94
N ASN A 55 -7.76 -11.85 13.83
CA ASN A 55 -9.12 -11.95 13.32
C ASN A 55 -9.18 -12.46 11.87
N ASN A 56 -8.20 -12.07 11.03
CA ASN A 56 -8.12 -12.52 9.66
C ASN A 56 -7.63 -13.99 9.56
N HIS A 57 -6.72 -14.39 10.44
CA HIS A 57 -6.24 -15.77 10.51
C HIS A 57 -7.32 -16.74 11.00
N ASP A 58 -8.14 -16.35 11.99
CA ASP A 58 -9.29 -17.12 12.45
C ASP A 58 -10.38 -17.19 11.38
N LEU A 59 -10.57 -16.11 10.61
CA LEU A 59 -11.49 -16.08 9.47
C LEU A 59 -11.02 -17.06 8.37
N GLU A 60 -9.74 -17.08 8.03
CA GLU A 60 -9.17 -18.00 7.04
C GLU A 60 -9.18 -19.46 7.54
N LEU A 61 -8.92 -19.71 8.83
CA LEU A 61 -9.09 -21.05 9.43
C LEU A 61 -10.55 -21.51 9.39
N SER A 62 -11.51 -20.60 9.59
CA SER A 62 -12.95 -20.90 9.51
C SER A 62 -13.40 -21.20 8.08
N LYS A 63 -12.80 -20.55 7.07
CA LYS A 63 -13.08 -20.79 5.64
C LYS A 63 -12.44 -22.11 5.20
N SER A 64 -11.20 -22.36 5.59
CA SER A 64 -10.49 -23.61 5.32
C SER A 64 -11.24 -24.80 5.93
N LYS A 65 -11.62 -24.74 7.20
CA LYS A 65 -12.45 -25.78 7.85
C LYS A 65 -13.78 -25.98 7.11
N ARG A 66 -14.49 -24.92 6.70
CA ARG A 66 -15.73 -25.03 5.92
C ARG A 66 -15.52 -25.66 4.54
N ALA A 67 -14.40 -25.40 3.89
CA ALA A 67 -14.04 -26.04 2.61
C ALA A 67 -13.72 -27.53 2.80
N THR A 68 -12.99 -27.90 3.85
CA THR A 68 -12.71 -29.31 4.19
C THR A 68 -13.99 -30.07 4.54
N TRP A 69 -14.92 -29.47 5.29
CA TRP A 69 -16.22 -30.10 5.59
C TRP A 69 -17.10 -30.29 4.36
N ARG A 70 -17.05 -29.40 3.36
CA ARG A 70 -17.74 -29.61 2.07
C ARG A 70 -17.11 -30.70 1.22
N ALA A 71 -15.79 -30.91 1.32
CA ALA A 71 -15.11 -32.01 0.65
C ALA A 71 -15.44 -33.37 1.29
N PHE A 72 -15.69 -33.43 2.60
CA PHE A 72 -16.10 -34.65 3.31
C PHE A 72 -17.59 -35.00 3.19
N GLY A 73 -18.45 -34.07 2.75
CA GLY A 73 -19.89 -34.30 2.57
C GLY A 73 -20.27 -35.09 1.31
N ASN A 74 -19.30 -35.42 0.45
CA ASN A 74 -19.51 -36.12 -0.83
C ASN A 74 -18.84 -37.51 -0.82
N ILE A 75 -19.18 -38.36 0.15
CA ILE A 75 -18.71 -39.76 0.23
C ILE A 75 -19.69 -40.67 -0.51
N ASN A 76 -19.82 -40.49 -1.83
CA ASN A 76 -20.40 -41.50 -2.72
C ASN A 76 -19.53 -41.79 -3.95
N ASP A 77 -18.35 -41.17 -4.09
CA ASP A 77 -17.48 -41.32 -5.26
C ASP A 77 -16.00 -41.58 -4.91
N VAL A 78 -15.73 -42.51 -3.98
CA VAL A 78 -14.35 -42.98 -3.70
C VAL A 78 -14.26 -44.48 -3.98
N GLY A 79 -14.44 -44.84 -5.25
CA GLY A 79 -14.26 -46.20 -5.76
C GLY A 79 -13.25 -46.34 -6.90
N LYS A 80 -12.66 -45.24 -7.38
CA LYS A 80 -11.70 -45.26 -8.49
C LYS A 80 -10.68 -44.16 -8.28
N LEU A 81 -9.50 -44.51 -7.77
CA LEU A 81 -8.19 -43.86 -7.96
C LEU A 81 -7.21 -44.48 -6.94
N GLN A 82 -6.90 -45.76 -7.14
CA GLN A 82 -5.81 -46.43 -6.43
C GLN A 82 -4.99 -47.23 -7.42
N GLU A 83 -4.38 -46.52 -8.36
CA GLU A 83 -3.35 -47.06 -9.26
C GLU A 83 -2.68 -45.86 -9.95
N THR A 84 -1.73 -45.21 -9.26
CA THR A 84 -0.62 -44.41 -9.82
C THR A 84 0.11 -43.68 -8.70
N SER A 85 0.84 -44.41 -7.84
CA SER A 85 1.84 -43.78 -6.97
C SER A 85 3.04 -44.71 -6.75
N ASN A 86 3.66 -45.17 -7.85
CA ASN A 86 4.97 -45.83 -7.82
C ASN A 86 5.88 -45.23 -8.90
N SER A 87 6.26 -43.96 -8.75
CA SER A 87 7.50 -43.43 -9.34
C SER A 87 7.84 -42.05 -8.76
N MET A 88 8.67 -42.02 -7.71
CA MET A 88 9.43 -40.82 -7.32
C MET A 88 10.90 -41.08 -7.64
N PRO A 89 11.59 -40.20 -8.39
CA PRO A 89 13.04 -40.26 -8.51
C PRO A 89 13.75 -39.50 -7.39
N ASN A 90 14.81 -40.12 -6.87
CA ASN A 90 15.79 -39.60 -5.92
C ASN A 90 16.45 -38.30 -6.40
N PHE A 91 16.39 -37.24 -5.59
CA PHE A 91 17.25 -36.06 -5.74
C PHE A 91 18.47 -36.16 -4.82
N ARG A 92 19.66 -36.30 -5.43
CA ARG A 92 20.96 -36.04 -4.79
C ARG A 92 21.20 -34.54 -4.70
N PRO A 93 21.81 -34.01 -3.62
CA PRO A 93 22.24 -32.63 -3.57
C PRO A 93 23.56 -32.44 -4.34
N ALA A 94 23.57 -31.51 -5.29
CA ALA A 94 24.79 -31.02 -5.94
C ALA A 94 25.36 -29.86 -5.13
N ASN A 95 26.62 -30.02 -4.71
CA ASN A 95 27.48 -28.98 -4.18
C ASN A 95 27.78 -27.96 -5.29
N THR A 96 27.41 -26.69 -5.08
CA THR A 96 27.93 -25.58 -5.88
C THR A 96 28.32 -24.45 -4.95
N SER A 97 29.62 -24.36 -4.68
CA SER A 97 30.27 -23.23 -4.03
C SER A 97 30.20 -22.01 -4.95
N GLN A 98 29.21 -21.13 -4.75
CA GLN A 98 29.25 -19.78 -5.29
C GLN A 98 29.81 -18.84 -4.23
N SER A 99 30.97 -18.27 -4.54
CA SER A 99 31.62 -17.19 -3.81
C SER A 99 30.66 -16.01 -3.64
N GLN A 100 30.31 -15.70 -2.38
CA GLN A 100 29.67 -14.43 -2.03
C GLN A 100 30.66 -13.29 -2.24
N PRO A 101 30.34 -12.25 -3.04
CA PRO A 101 31.11 -11.02 -3.02
C PRO A 101 30.86 -10.31 -1.69
N CYS A 102 31.93 -10.12 -0.93
CA CYS A 102 31.94 -9.26 0.24
C CYS A 102 31.49 -7.85 -0.16
N PHE A 103 30.35 -7.40 0.35
CA PHE A 103 29.89 -6.02 0.22
C PHE A 103 30.82 -5.10 1.03
N GLY A 104 31.90 -4.66 0.40
CA GLY A 104 32.76 -3.60 0.93
C GLY A 104 31.96 -2.31 1.10
N CYS A 105 32.09 -1.68 2.27
CA CYS A 105 31.49 -0.39 2.64
C CYS A 105 32.13 0.79 1.86
N GLY A 106 32.17 0.72 0.54
CA GLY A 106 32.54 1.85 -0.31
C GLY A 106 31.39 2.85 -0.37
N VAL A 107 31.66 4.12 -0.04
CA VAL A 107 30.76 5.23 -0.34
C VAL A 107 30.56 5.26 -1.85
N ILE A 108 29.33 5.02 -2.31
CA ILE A 108 28.97 5.02 -3.73
C ILE A 108 29.24 6.44 -4.28
N PRO A 109 29.85 6.58 -5.47
CA PRO A 109 29.87 7.87 -6.15
C PRO A 109 28.42 8.33 -6.37
N GLY A 110 28.06 9.51 -5.84
CA GLY A 110 26.71 10.06 -5.96
C GLY A 110 26.25 10.07 -7.42
N GLY A 111 25.09 9.47 -7.72
CA GLY A 111 24.50 9.57 -9.07
C GLY A 111 23.62 8.41 -9.53
N GLN A 112 23.68 7.22 -8.93
CA GLN A 112 22.86 6.10 -9.39
C GLN A 112 21.46 6.12 -8.78
N THR A 113 20.62 7.03 -9.29
CA THR A 113 19.18 7.02 -9.01
C THR A 113 18.52 5.98 -9.90
N SER A 114 17.98 4.92 -9.30
CA SER A 114 17.23 3.89 -10.03
C SER A 114 15.74 4.20 -9.95
N THR A 115 15.08 4.30 -11.10
CA THR A 115 13.65 4.57 -11.20
C THR A 115 12.92 3.34 -11.73
N ARG A 116 11.79 2.98 -11.13
CA ARG A 116 10.97 1.83 -11.52
C ARG A 116 9.51 2.28 -11.57
N THR A 117 8.84 2.00 -12.68
CA THR A 117 7.42 2.37 -12.84
C THR A 117 6.56 1.12 -12.77
N PHE A 118 5.50 1.19 -11.97
CA PHE A 118 4.54 0.12 -11.75
C PHE A 118 3.17 0.66 -12.12
N THR A 119 2.50 0.00 -13.04
CA THR A 119 1.14 0.36 -13.43
C THR A 119 0.23 -0.80 -13.05
N ALA A 120 -0.68 -0.56 -12.12
CA ALA A 120 -1.76 -1.47 -11.80
C ALA A 120 -3.02 -1.03 -12.55
N SER A 121 -3.72 -1.97 -13.19
CA SER A 121 -5.00 -1.72 -13.84
C SER A 121 -6.05 -2.76 -13.43
N GLY A 122 -7.27 -2.25 -13.22
CA GLY A 122 -8.43 -3.05 -12.85
C GLY A 122 -9.26 -3.52 -14.04
N PRO A 123 -10.21 -4.45 -13.80
CA PRO A 123 -11.30 -4.70 -14.73
C PRO A 123 -12.19 -3.45 -14.84
N SER A 124 -13.23 -3.52 -15.66
CA SER A 124 -14.18 -2.42 -15.97
C SER A 124 -14.95 -1.83 -14.77
N ASN A 125 -14.70 -2.26 -13.54
CA ASN A 125 -15.48 -1.92 -12.35
C ASN A 125 -14.57 -1.34 -11.26
N LEU A 126 -15.09 -0.37 -10.49
CA LEU A 126 -14.40 0.27 -9.36
C LEU A 126 -15.09 -0.02 -8.03
N PRO A 127 -14.36 -0.23 -6.94
CA PRO A 127 -14.97 -0.29 -5.61
C PRO A 127 -15.44 1.12 -5.18
N ILE A 128 -16.49 1.21 -4.36
CA ILE A 128 -17.05 2.50 -3.91
C ILE A 128 -16.00 3.43 -3.26
N ILE A 129 -15.01 2.87 -2.58
CA ILE A 129 -13.93 3.65 -1.93
C ILE A 129 -13.01 4.37 -2.93
N ALA A 130 -13.03 3.95 -4.21
CA ALA A 130 -12.19 4.48 -5.27
C ALA A 130 -12.89 5.59 -6.06
N VAL A 131 -14.15 5.89 -5.72
CA VAL A 131 -14.92 6.99 -6.31
C VAL A 131 -15.22 8.04 -5.26
N TYR A 132 -15.46 9.27 -5.73
CA TYR A 132 -15.83 10.37 -4.84
C TYR A 132 -17.04 11.14 -5.34
N THR A 133 -17.68 11.83 -4.41
CA THR A 133 -18.74 12.80 -4.69
C THR A 133 -18.50 14.06 -3.88
N ASP A 134 -18.84 15.21 -4.44
CA ASP A 134 -18.87 16.49 -3.74
C ASP A 134 -20.26 16.82 -3.17
N LYS A 135 -21.25 15.94 -3.40
CA LYS A 135 -22.62 16.12 -2.92
C LYS A 135 -22.83 15.41 -1.59
N THR A 136 -23.26 16.16 -0.58
CA THR A 136 -23.51 15.65 0.78
C THR A 136 -24.65 14.64 0.81
N GLU A 137 -25.72 14.88 0.07
CA GLU A 137 -26.89 14.00 -0.06
C GLU A 137 -26.49 12.59 -0.51
N ILE A 138 -25.56 12.52 -1.44
CA ILE A 138 -25.06 11.27 -2.00
C ILE A 138 -24.15 10.56 -1.01
N SER A 139 -23.25 11.32 -0.37
CA SER A 139 -22.39 10.76 0.66
C SER A 139 -23.17 10.20 1.85
N ALA A 140 -24.36 10.74 2.13
CA ALA A 140 -25.26 10.21 3.15
C ALA A 140 -25.98 8.92 2.70
N LEU A 141 -26.30 8.83 1.40
CA LEU A 141 -26.99 7.67 0.83
C LEU A 141 -26.09 6.44 0.68
N ILE A 142 -24.79 6.64 0.44
CA ILE A 142 -23.86 5.56 0.09
C ILE A 142 -22.75 5.46 1.13
N PRO A 143 -22.86 4.48 2.04
CA PRO A 143 -21.81 4.23 3.02
C PRO A 143 -20.46 3.94 2.34
N GLY A 144 -19.44 4.70 2.73
CA GLY A 144 -18.05 4.47 2.30
C GLY A 144 -17.62 5.18 1.02
N ILE A 145 -18.49 5.95 0.37
CA ILE A 145 -18.05 6.84 -0.72
C ILE A 145 -17.20 7.99 -0.15
N ALA A 146 -16.15 8.38 -0.87
CA ALA A 146 -15.35 9.51 -0.47
C ALA A 146 -16.05 10.85 -0.78
N THR A 147 -15.90 11.82 0.11
CA THR A 147 -16.47 13.16 -0.03
C THR A 147 -15.63 14.13 -0.86
N SER A 148 -14.44 13.70 -1.30
CA SER A 148 -13.56 14.52 -2.12
C SER A 148 -12.54 13.68 -2.89
N LYS A 149 -12.05 14.26 -3.99
CA LYS A 149 -10.94 13.70 -4.78
C LYS A 149 -9.70 13.44 -3.92
N GLY A 150 -9.35 14.40 -3.05
CA GLY A 150 -8.16 14.31 -2.20
C GLY A 150 -8.18 13.14 -1.22
N VAL A 151 -9.36 12.80 -0.68
CA VAL A 151 -9.51 11.64 0.22
C VAL A 151 -9.21 10.33 -0.52
N VAL A 152 -9.74 10.15 -1.73
CA VAL A 152 -9.47 8.95 -2.54
C VAL A 152 -7.99 8.88 -2.93
N GLN A 153 -7.42 10.00 -3.36
CA GLN A 153 -5.99 10.05 -3.72
C GLN A 153 -5.10 9.71 -2.53
N ALA A 154 -5.38 10.27 -1.35
CA ALA A 154 -4.65 9.97 -0.13
C ALA A 154 -4.80 8.49 0.28
N LEU A 155 -6.00 7.92 0.13
CA LEU A 155 -6.25 6.50 0.40
C LEU A 155 -5.46 5.59 -0.56
N ALA A 156 -5.54 5.85 -1.87
CA ALA A 156 -4.78 5.14 -2.89
C ALA A 156 -3.26 5.29 -2.66
N GLN A 157 -2.81 6.49 -2.28
CA GLN A 157 -1.42 6.79 -1.94
C GLN A 157 -0.95 5.99 -0.72
N ARG A 158 -1.74 5.99 0.35
CA ARG A 158 -1.41 5.25 1.57
C ARG A 158 -1.40 3.75 1.33
N PHE A 159 -2.42 3.23 0.65
CA PHE A 159 -2.58 1.80 0.47
C PHE A 159 -1.46 1.20 -0.38
N ALA A 160 -1.14 1.80 -1.52
CA ALA A 160 -0.04 1.27 -2.33
C ALA A 160 1.35 1.62 -1.76
N MET A 161 1.50 2.64 -0.90
CA MET A 161 2.75 2.83 -0.15
C MET A 161 2.95 1.70 0.86
N GLN A 162 1.93 1.43 1.66
CA GLN A 162 1.96 0.35 2.64
C GLN A 162 2.27 -0.99 1.98
N THR A 163 1.64 -1.25 0.84
CA THR A 163 1.86 -2.49 0.09
C THR A 163 3.30 -2.62 -0.40
N VAL A 164 3.87 -1.57 -0.99
CA VAL A 164 5.26 -1.60 -1.44
C VAL A 164 6.21 -1.80 -0.27
N VAL A 165 6.00 -1.07 0.84
CA VAL A 165 6.83 -1.19 2.05
C VAL A 165 6.77 -2.60 2.61
N ASP A 166 5.58 -3.15 2.84
CA ASP A 166 5.40 -4.50 3.39
C ASP A 166 6.08 -5.55 2.51
N VAL A 167 5.97 -5.44 1.19
CA VAL A 167 6.63 -6.37 0.28
C VAL A 167 8.15 -6.23 0.30
N LEU A 168 8.66 -5.01 0.29
CA LEU A 168 10.10 -4.77 0.36
C LEU A 168 10.69 -5.24 1.69
N GLU A 169 9.95 -5.14 2.80
CA GLU A 169 10.35 -5.74 4.08
C GLU A 169 10.44 -7.26 3.99
N ILE A 170 9.41 -7.91 3.43
CA ILE A 170 9.37 -9.36 3.26
C ILE A 170 10.53 -9.85 2.37
N GLU A 171 10.76 -9.18 1.23
CA GLU A 171 11.83 -9.54 0.30
C GLU A 171 13.21 -9.21 0.85
N GLY A 172 13.37 -8.09 1.58
CA GLY A 172 14.60 -7.76 2.27
C GLY A 172 14.98 -8.84 3.29
N ARG A 173 14.01 -9.31 4.09
CA ARG A 173 14.23 -10.41 5.05
C ARG A 173 14.56 -11.72 4.36
N ARG A 174 13.92 -12.03 3.23
CA ARG A 174 14.22 -13.22 2.40
C ARG A 174 15.63 -13.18 1.82
N ALA A 175 16.12 -11.98 1.50
CA ALA A 175 17.49 -11.74 1.09
C ALA A 175 18.49 -11.70 2.26
N LEU A 176 18.06 -12.06 3.47
CA LEU A 176 18.86 -12.06 4.71
C LEU A 176 19.45 -10.68 5.05
N LEU A 177 18.78 -9.60 4.63
CA LEU A 177 19.18 -8.26 5.04
C LEU A 177 18.80 -8.04 6.51
N PRO A 178 19.72 -7.49 7.33
CA PRO A 178 19.38 -7.08 8.69
C PRO A 178 18.26 -6.02 8.70
N ASP A 179 17.40 -6.03 9.74
CA ASP A 179 16.26 -5.10 9.83
C ASP A 179 16.67 -3.62 9.73
N PHE A 180 17.84 -3.25 10.25
CA PHE A 180 18.33 -1.87 10.14
C PHE A 180 18.67 -1.48 8.69
N VAL A 181 19.14 -2.42 7.87
CA VAL A 181 19.41 -2.20 6.44
C VAL A 181 18.10 -2.03 5.70
N ILE A 182 17.11 -2.88 5.99
CA ILE A 182 15.75 -2.77 5.42
C ILE A 182 15.14 -1.41 5.77
N SER A 183 15.20 -0.99 7.04
CA SER A 183 14.70 0.32 7.47
C SER A 183 15.39 1.48 6.75
N ASN A 184 16.71 1.42 6.57
CA ASN A 184 17.47 2.45 5.85
C ASN A 184 17.10 2.49 4.36
N ILE A 185 16.91 1.33 3.75
CA ILE A 185 16.44 1.19 2.37
C ILE A 185 15.07 1.85 2.20
N LEU A 186 14.12 1.51 3.08
CA LEU A 186 12.75 2.04 3.03
C LEU A 186 12.73 3.55 3.26
N GLY A 187 13.61 4.07 4.13
CA GLY A 187 13.77 5.52 4.35
C GLY A 187 14.29 6.29 3.14
N GLN A 188 14.94 5.61 2.18
CA GLN A 188 15.42 6.22 0.93
C GLN A 188 14.44 6.08 -0.24
N LEU A 189 13.33 5.37 -0.04
CA LEU A 189 12.34 5.13 -1.08
C LEU A 189 11.50 6.39 -1.30
N ARG A 190 11.55 6.95 -2.51
CA ARG A 190 10.61 7.99 -2.94
C ARG A 190 9.55 7.35 -3.81
N VAL A 191 8.29 7.57 -3.45
CA VAL A 191 7.16 6.97 -4.15
C VAL A 191 6.25 8.06 -4.67
N ASN A 192 6.21 8.19 -5.99
CA ASN A 192 5.23 9.04 -6.64
C ASN A 192 4.04 8.19 -7.07
N THR A 193 2.83 8.70 -6.84
CA THR A 193 1.57 8.00 -7.14
C THR A 193 0.70 8.87 -8.02
N THR A 194 0.32 8.34 -9.16
CA THR A 194 -0.61 8.99 -10.08
C THR A 194 -1.88 8.15 -10.12
N TYR A 195 -2.96 8.74 -9.64
CA TYR A 195 -4.30 8.15 -9.64
C TYR A 195 -5.33 9.25 -9.88
N GLU A 196 -6.25 9.01 -10.82
CA GLU A 196 -7.35 9.92 -11.15
C GLU A 196 -8.68 9.32 -10.70
N PRO A 197 -9.20 9.69 -9.51
CA PRO A 197 -10.47 9.18 -9.01
C PRO A 197 -11.64 9.54 -9.92
N LEU A 198 -12.59 8.63 -10.05
CA LEU A 198 -13.85 8.90 -10.74
C LEU A 198 -14.77 9.76 -9.87
N ARG A 199 -15.29 10.86 -10.43
CA ARG A 199 -16.32 11.69 -9.79
C ARG A 199 -17.71 11.16 -10.12
N CYS A 200 -18.48 10.87 -9.10
CA CYS A 200 -19.88 10.46 -9.23
C CYS A 200 -20.78 11.58 -8.70
N GLN A 201 -21.46 12.28 -9.62
CA GLN A 201 -22.28 13.43 -9.24
C GLN A 201 -23.69 13.05 -8.81
N LEU A 202 -24.16 11.87 -9.23
CA LEU A 202 -25.50 11.35 -8.99
C LEU A 202 -25.45 9.82 -8.96
N PHE A 203 -26.29 9.23 -8.13
CA PHE A 203 -26.37 7.79 -7.94
C PHE A 203 -27.75 7.29 -8.27
N MET A 204 -27.79 6.27 -9.12
CA MET A 204 -29.02 5.64 -9.54
C MET A 204 -28.95 4.15 -9.21
N GLU A 205 -29.97 3.65 -8.53
CA GLU A 205 -30.29 2.23 -8.56
C GLU A 205 -30.77 1.87 -9.98
N PRO A 206 -30.47 0.65 -10.47
CA PRO A 206 -31.01 0.19 -11.74
C PRO A 206 -32.55 0.31 -11.75
N GLY A 207 -33.12 0.90 -12.81
CA GLY A 207 -34.57 1.04 -13.01
C GLY A 207 -35.22 2.38 -12.66
N LYS A 208 -34.50 3.39 -12.13
CA LYS A 208 -35.05 4.75 -11.93
C LYS A 208 -34.68 5.67 -13.11
N GLN A 209 -35.47 6.71 -13.39
CA GLN A 209 -35.29 7.59 -14.57
C GLN A 209 -34.74 8.98 -14.21
N GLN A 210 -33.80 9.41 -15.07
CA GLN A 210 -33.54 10.77 -15.54
C GLN A 210 -32.76 11.75 -14.65
N LEU A 211 -31.55 12.12 -15.12
CA LEU A 211 -30.73 13.20 -14.56
C LEU A 211 -29.86 13.92 -15.61
N PRO A 212 -29.56 15.22 -15.40
CA PRO A 212 -28.86 16.09 -16.36
C PRO A 212 -27.31 16.00 -16.33
N MET A 213 -26.70 15.12 -15.54
CA MET A 213 -25.23 15.07 -15.33
C MET A 213 -24.70 13.63 -15.27
N GLU A 214 -23.39 13.47 -15.47
CA GLU A 214 -22.69 12.17 -15.43
C GLU A 214 -22.98 11.44 -14.10
N SER A 215 -23.70 10.33 -14.22
CA SER A 215 -24.17 9.53 -13.08
C SER A 215 -23.42 8.20 -13.06
N CYS A 216 -23.07 7.71 -11.87
CA CYS A 216 -22.41 6.42 -11.73
C CYS A 216 -23.46 5.32 -11.50
N ILE A 217 -23.32 4.21 -12.23
CA ILE A 217 -24.11 2.99 -12.00
C ILE A 217 -23.35 2.13 -11.01
N TYR A 218 -24.03 1.68 -9.97
CA TYR A 218 -23.45 0.78 -8.98
C TYR A 218 -24.28 -0.48 -8.81
N VAL A 219 -23.59 -1.58 -8.54
CA VAL A 219 -24.17 -2.88 -8.21
C VAL A 219 -23.48 -3.36 -6.94
N GLY A 220 -24.23 -3.42 -5.84
CA GLY A 220 -23.67 -3.72 -4.52
C GLY A 220 -22.67 -2.65 -4.08
N SER A 221 -21.42 -3.05 -3.81
CA SER A 221 -20.33 -2.16 -3.37
C SER A 221 -19.41 -1.69 -4.50
N THR A 222 -19.86 -1.80 -5.76
CA THR A 222 -19.02 -1.56 -6.94
C THR A 222 -19.71 -0.68 -7.96
N VAL A 223 -18.96 0.23 -8.56
CA VAL A 223 -19.36 1.04 -9.71
C VAL A 223 -19.03 0.26 -10.98
N THR A 224 -20.03 0.03 -11.83
CA THR A 224 -19.92 -0.83 -13.03
C THR A 224 -19.96 -0.04 -14.33
N GLY A 225 -20.35 1.24 -14.29
CA GLY A 225 -20.44 2.06 -15.49
C GLY A 225 -20.81 3.52 -15.22
N ILE A 226 -20.77 4.32 -16.27
CA ILE A 226 -21.08 5.75 -16.25
C ILE A 226 -22.24 6.01 -17.20
N CYS A 227 -23.28 6.68 -16.71
CA CYS A 227 -24.36 7.16 -17.55
C CYS A 227 -24.06 8.57 -18.05
N PRO A 228 -24.10 8.80 -19.36
CA PRO A 228 -23.98 10.14 -19.92
C PRO A 228 -25.19 10.99 -19.51
N GLY A 229 -24.96 12.22 -19.04
CA GLY A 229 -26.01 13.14 -18.57
C GLY A 229 -27.02 13.61 -19.64
N MET A 230 -26.87 13.17 -20.91
CA MET A 230 -27.77 13.49 -22.03
C MET A 230 -28.66 12.30 -22.41
N ALA A 231 -28.98 11.43 -21.46
CA ALA A 231 -29.93 10.35 -21.69
C ALA A 231 -31.33 10.90 -22.00
N PRO A 232 -32.03 10.40 -23.04
CA PRO A 232 -33.42 10.75 -23.26
C PRO A 232 -34.27 10.41 -22.01
N PRO A 233 -35.33 11.18 -21.69
CA PRO A 233 -36.17 11.01 -20.50
C PRO A 233 -36.71 9.61 -20.22
N ARG A 234 -36.73 8.74 -21.23
CA ARG A 234 -37.36 7.41 -21.21
C ARG A 234 -36.38 6.26 -21.36
N MET A 235 -35.09 6.53 -21.51
CA MET A 235 -34.10 5.49 -21.72
C MET A 235 -33.51 5.08 -20.37
N GLU A 236 -33.55 3.78 -20.08
CA GLU A 236 -32.96 3.25 -18.86
C GLU A 236 -31.43 3.41 -18.94
N CYS A 237 -30.86 4.02 -17.89
CA CYS A 237 -29.42 4.26 -17.73
C CYS A 237 -28.58 3.03 -18.09
N ALA A 238 -29.06 1.84 -17.70
CA ALA A 238 -28.42 0.56 -17.96
C ALA A 238 -28.22 0.25 -19.45
N MET A 239 -29.09 0.74 -20.34
CA MET A 239 -29.01 0.47 -21.79
C MET A 239 -28.01 1.37 -22.52
N ILE A 240 -27.64 2.51 -21.92
CA ILE A 240 -26.73 3.51 -22.50
C ILE A 240 -25.45 3.70 -21.68
N ALA A 241 -25.24 2.83 -20.69
CA ALA A 241 -24.10 2.86 -19.79
C ALA A 241 -22.81 2.77 -20.61
N LYS A 242 -21.92 3.73 -20.42
CA LYS A 242 -20.57 3.68 -20.96
C LYS A 242 -19.64 2.96 -19.99
N PRO A 243 -18.67 2.18 -20.49
CA PRO A 243 -17.63 1.62 -19.64
C PRO A 243 -16.83 2.75 -18.97
N ILE A 244 -16.31 2.47 -17.78
CA ILE A 244 -15.43 3.39 -17.05
C ILE A 244 -14.14 3.58 -17.87
N ASN A 245 -13.71 4.82 -18.08
CA ASN A 245 -12.46 5.10 -18.78
C ASN A 245 -11.27 4.47 -18.03
N SER A 246 -10.31 3.91 -18.77
CA SER A 246 -9.14 3.23 -18.22
C SER A 246 -8.29 4.11 -17.30
N GLU A 247 -8.34 5.44 -17.48
CA GLU A 247 -7.66 6.41 -16.60
C GLU A 247 -8.09 6.27 -15.13
N HIS A 248 -9.38 6.04 -14.87
CA HIS A 248 -9.91 5.84 -13.53
C HIS A 248 -9.66 4.43 -12.96
N LEU A 249 -9.39 3.48 -13.86
CA LEU A 249 -9.09 2.08 -13.54
C LEU A 249 -7.60 1.81 -13.36
N SER A 250 -6.75 2.80 -13.61
CA SER A 250 -5.30 2.66 -13.57
C SER A 250 -4.68 3.43 -12.41
N LEU A 251 -3.83 2.75 -11.66
CA LEU A 251 -2.99 3.31 -10.61
C LEU A 251 -1.54 3.16 -11.07
N SER A 252 -0.92 4.29 -11.45
CA SER A 252 0.49 4.31 -11.84
C SER A 252 1.35 4.80 -10.68
N ARG A 253 2.51 4.19 -10.51
CA ARG A 253 3.49 4.57 -9.50
C ARG A 253 4.90 4.56 -10.04
N THR A 254 5.69 5.44 -9.50
CA THR A 254 7.13 5.49 -9.74
C THR A 254 7.85 5.36 -8.41
N LEU A 255 8.63 4.28 -8.27
CA LEU A 255 9.56 4.10 -7.16
C LEU A 255 10.92 4.59 -7.60
N THR A 256 11.47 5.52 -6.86
CA THR A 256 12.83 6.01 -7.04
C THR A 256 13.63 5.65 -5.80
N THR A 257 14.76 4.99 -6.00
CA THR A 257 15.68 4.62 -4.91
C THR A 257 17.10 5.02 -5.26
N THR A 258 17.82 5.51 -4.26
CA THR A 258 19.26 5.76 -4.31
C THR A 258 20.07 4.62 -3.70
N ASN A 259 19.39 3.56 -3.23
CA ASN A 259 20.05 2.45 -2.57
C ASN A 259 20.62 1.45 -3.59
N ILE A 260 21.92 1.19 -3.52
CA ILE A 260 22.63 0.31 -4.46
C ILE A 260 22.16 -1.14 -4.43
N ILE A 261 21.72 -1.63 -3.26
CA ILE A 261 21.27 -3.01 -3.11
C ILE A 261 20.03 -3.21 -3.98
N MET A 262 19.03 -2.34 -3.84
CA MET A 262 17.81 -2.39 -4.64
C MET A 262 18.03 -2.00 -6.11
N ALA A 263 18.93 -1.06 -6.39
CA ALA A 263 19.27 -0.67 -7.75
C ALA A 263 19.81 -1.86 -8.56
N ASN A 264 20.60 -2.72 -7.92
CA ASN A 264 21.20 -3.91 -8.53
C ASN A 264 20.32 -5.17 -8.48
N TRP A 265 19.10 -5.10 -7.94
CA TRP A 265 18.18 -6.24 -8.01
C TRP A 265 17.85 -6.59 -9.45
N SER A 266 17.90 -7.90 -9.76
CA SER A 266 17.57 -8.39 -11.09
C SER A 266 16.10 -8.11 -11.44
N ARG A 267 15.77 -8.12 -12.74
CA ARG A 267 14.36 -7.99 -13.20
C ARG A 267 13.45 -9.04 -12.54
N SER A 268 13.94 -10.26 -12.31
CA SER A 268 13.17 -11.32 -11.66
C SER A 268 12.84 -11.00 -10.19
N MET A 269 13.76 -10.39 -9.45
CA MET A 269 13.52 -9.96 -8.06
C MET A 269 12.47 -8.84 -8.01
N TRP A 270 12.58 -7.87 -8.91
CA TRP A 270 11.58 -6.81 -9.04
C TRP A 270 10.22 -7.35 -9.44
N GLN A 271 10.16 -8.33 -10.34
CA GLN A 271 8.90 -8.98 -10.71
C GLN A 271 8.28 -9.69 -9.51
N ASN A 272 9.07 -10.40 -8.70
CA ASN A 272 8.57 -11.06 -7.48
C ASN A 272 7.98 -10.06 -6.47
N VAL A 273 8.64 -8.91 -6.28
CA VAL A 273 8.11 -7.81 -5.45
C VAL A 273 6.74 -7.36 -5.99
N VAL A 274 6.62 -7.20 -7.30
CA VAL A 274 5.39 -6.70 -7.90
C VAL A 274 4.27 -7.72 -7.83
N ASP A 275 4.56 -8.99 -8.11
CA ASP A 275 3.55 -10.04 -8.03
C ASP A 275 3.03 -10.22 -6.60
N ARG A 276 3.87 -9.97 -5.59
CA ARG A 276 3.42 -9.88 -4.19
C ARG A 276 2.63 -8.63 -3.91
N ALA A 277 3.08 -7.49 -4.39
CA ALA A 277 2.37 -6.23 -4.22
C ALA A 277 0.98 -6.33 -4.83
N LEU A 278 0.85 -6.86 -6.04
CA LEU A 278 -0.43 -7.13 -6.69
C LEU A 278 -1.34 -8.05 -5.86
N ARG A 279 -0.79 -9.15 -5.31
CA ARG A 279 -1.56 -10.05 -4.43
C ARG A 279 -2.06 -9.33 -3.18
N MET A 280 -1.22 -8.50 -2.56
CA MET A 280 -1.59 -7.70 -1.40
C MET A 280 -2.63 -6.64 -1.77
N LEU A 281 -2.47 -5.95 -2.91
CA LEU A 281 -3.44 -4.99 -3.42
C LEU A 281 -4.80 -5.65 -3.65
N ARG A 282 -4.81 -6.87 -4.22
CA ARG A 282 -6.03 -7.66 -4.43
C ARG A 282 -6.71 -8.11 -3.14
N SER A 283 -5.94 -8.36 -2.09
CA SER A 283 -6.48 -8.72 -0.77
C SER A 283 -6.99 -7.51 0.02
N GLY A 284 -6.65 -6.30 -0.41
CA GLY A 284 -7.01 -5.08 0.29
C GLY A 284 -8.35 -4.49 -0.13
N PRO A 285 -8.59 -3.21 0.16
CA PRO A 285 -9.89 -2.60 0.00
C PRO A 285 -10.23 -2.34 -1.48
N PHE A 286 -9.23 -2.37 -2.38
CA PHE A 286 -9.44 -2.40 -3.83
C PHE A 286 -9.87 -3.77 -4.36
N GLY A 287 -9.77 -4.83 -3.53
CA GLY A 287 -10.32 -6.16 -3.77
C GLY A 287 -9.84 -6.82 -5.07
N SER A 288 -10.63 -7.76 -5.56
CA SER A 288 -10.43 -8.41 -6.87
C SER A 288 -10.57 -7.47 -8.07
N HIS A 289 -10.77 -6.17 -7.86
CA HIS A 289 -10.92 -5.15 -8.90
C HIS A 289 -9.57 -4.60 -9.39
N LEU A 290 -8.45 -5.27 -9.09
CA LEU A 290 -7.15 -5.01 -9.71
C LEU A 290 -6.67 -6.31 -10.36
N TYR A 291 -6.72 -6.39 -11.69
CA TYR A 291 -6.47 -7.64 -12.42
C TYR A 291 -5.05 -7.71 -12.99
N THR A 292 -4.48 -6.58 -13.41
CA THR A 292 -3.16 -6.57 -14.05
C THR A 292 -2.22 -5.61 -13.34
N VAL A 293 -0.96 -6.01 -13.17
CA VAL A 293 0.13 -5.08 -12.84
C VAL A 293 1.25 -5.32 -13.82
N THR A 294 1.69 -4.24 -14.46
CA THR A 294 2.84 -4.23 -15.36
C THR A 294 3.97 -3.46 -14.71
N VAL A 295 5.18 -3.99 -14.84
CA VAL A 295 6.41 -3.38 -14.33
C VAL A 295 7.23 -2.92 -15.52
N THR A 296 7.52 -1.63 -15.55
CA THR A 296 8.47 -1.08 -16.49
C THR A 296 9.74 -0.72 -15.73
N VAL A 297 10.80 -1.46 -16.02
CA VAL A 297 12.14 -1.21 -15.51
C VAL A 297 12.84 -0.30 -16.51
N SER A 298 13.05 0.96 -16.13
CA SER A 298 13.82 1.97 -16.87
C SER A 298 15.15 2.26 -16.18
#